data_AF-A0A0G0T125-F1
#
_entry.id   AF-A0A0G0T125-F1
#
_cell.length_a   1.000
_cell.length_b   1.000
_cell.length_c   1.000
_cell.angle_alpha   90.00
_cell.angle_beta   90.00
_cell.angle_gamma   90.00
#
_symmetry.space_group_name_H-M   'P 1'
#
loop_
_entity.id
_entity.type
_entity.pdbx_description
1 polymer ?
#
loop_
_entity_poly.entity_id
_entity_poly.type
_entity_poly.pdbx_seq_one_letter_code
_entity_poly.pdbx_strand_id
1 'polypeptide(L)'
;MLINLLKISIPTVFAFFLAIFLTPTATHFFYKYKMWKKKVRSGDTTSIEFKAIHHAKERAEISVPCVGGIIIWSSVLIITFLFFLISIIFPNDFFLKMNFFSRAQTLLPLGILVLGSLVGLIDDILEIIGKSRITRNSAWYTRAKIIVIILCGLVAGSWFFYKLGMTSIHIPFDGFLYLGILIIPLFIIVALATFSSGVIDGLDGLSGGVLASIFAAYSVIAYANNQIDLAAFSGVITGATLAFLWFNIPPARFMMGET
;
A
#
# COMPACT_ATOMS: atom_id res chain seq x y z
N MET A 1 -1.83 -20.53 20.04
CA MET A 1 -2.64 -19.28 20.12
C MET A 1 -1.81 -18.07 20.51
N LEU A 2 -1.20 -18.02 21.72
CA LEU A 2 -0.41 -16.85 22.16
C LEU A 2 0.72 -16.45 21.20
N ILE A 3 1.51 -17.42 20.73
CA ILE A 3 2.61 -17.14 19.80
C ILE A 3 2.14 -16.55 18.45
N ASN A 4 0.95 -16.93 17.98
CA ASN A 4 0.39 -16.39 16.74
C ASN A 4 -0.01 -14.92 16.92
N LEU A 5 -0.58 -14.58 18.08
CA LEU A 5 -0.89 -13.20 18.43
C LEU A 5 0.38 -12.36 18.55
N LEU A 6 1.44 -12.89 19.18
CA LEU A 6 2.74 -12.21 19.25
C LEU A 6 3.37 -12.02 17.85
N LYS A 7 3.26 -13.02 16.97
CA LYS A 7 3.72 -12.93 15.57
C LYS A 7 3.04 -11.80 14.80
N ILE A 8 1.80 -11.46 15.15
CA ILE A 8 1.07 -10.36 14.50
C ILE A 8 1.37 -9.03 15.19
N SER A 9 1.23 -8.98 16.52
CA SER A 9 1.30 -7.72 17.28
C SER A 9 2.71 -7.13 17.34
N ILE A 10 3.75 -7.95 17.53
CA ILE A 10 5.12 -7.44 17.67
C ILE A 10 5.59 -6.77 16.36
N PRO A 11 5.55 -7.41 15.18
CA PRO A 11 5.94 -6.74 13.94
C PRO A 11 5.10 -5.50 13.64
N THR A 12 3.80 -5.52 13.96
CA THR A 12 2.91 -4.36 13.81
C THR A 12 3.37 -3.16 14.63
N VAL A 13 3.65 -3.36 15.91
CA VAL A 13 4.14 -2.31 16.82
C VAL A 13 5.51 -1.80 16.39
N PHE A 14 6.41 -2.71 16.00
CA PHE A 14 7.73 -2.34 15.49
C PHE A 14 7.63 -1.52 14.20
N ALA A 15 6.71 -1.86 13.29
CA ALA A 15 6.47 -1.09 12.07
C ALA A 15 5.96 0.32 12.35
N PHE A 16 5.04 0.47 13.30
CA PHE A 16 4.55 1.78 13.75
C PHE A 16 5.68 2.66 14.29
N PHE A 17 6.46 2.14 15.25
CA PHE A 17 7.55 2.93 15.82
C PHE A 17 8.67 3.20 14.81
N LEU A 18 9.03 2.23 13.97
CA LEU A 18 10.01 2.44 12.91
C LEU A 18 9.57 3.56 11.97
N ALA A 19 8.31 3.56 11.52
CA ALA A 19 7.77 4.61 10.69
C ALA A 19 7.78 5.98 11.39
N ILE A 20 7.45 6.05 12.70
CA ILE A 20 7.60 7.28 13.50
C ILE A 20 9.05 7.77 13.49
N PHE A 21 10.03 6.89 13.71
CA PHE A 21 11.44 7.28 13.75
C PHE A 21 12.01 7.66 12.38
N LEU A 22 11.53 7.04 11.30
CA LEU A 22 11.90 7.39 9.92
C LEU A 22 11.27 8.72 9.48
N THR A 23 10.14 9.11 10.05
CA THR A 23 9.39 10.27 9.58
C THR A 23 10.17 11.59 9.67
N PRO A 24 10.85 11.96 10.78
CA PRO A 24 11.62 13.21 10.86
C PRO A 24 12.71 13.33 9.78
N THR A 25 13.45 12.24 9.54
CA THR A 25 14.53 12.23 8.54
C THR A 25 13.97 12.27 7.11
N ALA A 26 12.92 11.50 6.84
CA ALA A 26 12.23 11.51 5.56
C ALA A 26 11.59 12.88 5.27
N THR A 27 10.90 13.47 6.24
CA THR A 27 10.25 14.79 6.10
C THR A 27 11.29 15.86 5.83
N HIS A 28 12.40 15.89 6.58
CA HIS A 28 13.49 16.84 6.30
C HIS A 28 14.03 16.70 4.87
N PHE A 29 14.21 15.47 4.38
CA PHE A 29 14.59 15.21 2.99
C PHE A 29 13.54 15.73 1.99
N PHE A 30 12.26 15.42 2.21
CA PHE A 30 11.16 15.83 1.34
C PHE A 30 11.05 17.35 1.20
N TYR A 31 11.19 18.09 2.30
CA TYR A 31 11.17 19.55 2.29
C TYR A 31 12.44 20.14 1.68
N LYS A 32 13.61 19.58 1.96
CA LYS A 32 14.89 20.03 1.38
C LYS A 32 14.86 20.00 -0.15
N TYR A 33 14.27 18.95 -0.73
CA TYR A 33 14.17 18.78 -2.18
C TYR A 33 12.85 19.27 -2.78
N LYS A 34 11.98 19.90 -1.98
CA LYS A 34 10.70 20.47 -2.43
C LYS A 34 9.85 19.45 -3.18
N MET A 35 9.65 18.27 -2.59
CA MET A 35 8.94 17.13 -3.19
C MET A 35 7.41 17.31 -3.19
N TRP A 36 6.92 18.47 -3.62
CA TRP A 36 5.50 18.83 -3.74
C TRP A 36 5.13 19.09 -5.20
N LYS A 37 3.84 19.23 -5.50
CA LYS A 37 3.36 19.41 -6.87
C LYS A 37 3.70 20.81 -7.39
N LYS A 38 4.06 20.91 -8.67
CA LYS A 38 4.37 22.21 -9.30
C LYS A 38 3.15 23.00 -9.77
N LYS A 39 2.00 22.34 -9.94
CA LYS A 39 0.74 22.94 -10.37
C LYS A 39 -0.40 22.32 -9.57
N VAL A 40 -1.33 23.16 -9.12
CA VAL A 40 -2.60 22.74 -8.53
C VAL A 40 -3.40 21.95 -9.58
N ARG A 41 -4.19 20.97 -9.14
CA ARG A 41 -5.20 20.33 -10.01
C ARG A 41 -6.26 21.38 -10.42
N SER A 42 -6.03 22.16 -11.46
CA SER A 42 -7.07 23.03 -12.05
C SER A 42 -8.13 22.14 -12.72
N GLY A 43 -9.23 21.90 -12.03
CA GLY A 43 -10.45 21.36 -12.63
C GLY A 43 -11.32 22.49 -13.14
N ASP A 44 -11.46 22.62 -14.46
CA ASP A 44 -12.42 23.53 -15.12
C ASP A 44 -13.89 23.21 -14.77
N THR A 45 -14.15 22.12 -14.05
CA THR A 45 -15.47 21.58 -13.70
C THR A 45 -15.72 21.49 -12.19
N THR A 46 -15.16 22.39 -11.39
CA THR A 46 -15.41 22.44 -9.93
C THR A 46 -16.35 23.58 -9.56
N SER A 47 -17.36 23.27 -8.73
CA SER A 47 -18.33 24.26 -8.26
C SER A 47 -17.65 25.35 -7.42
N ILE A 48 -18.25 26.54 -7.40
CA ILE A 48 -17.72 27.70 -6.65
C ILE A 48 -17.61 27.38 -5.15
N GLU A 49 -18.57 26.61 -4.62
CA GLU A 49 -18.58 26.14 -3.23
C GLU A 49 -17.44 25.15 -2.93
N PHE A 50 -17.11 24.27 -3.87
CA PHE A 50 -15.98 23.35 -3.74
C PHE A 50 -14.65 24.12 -3.66
N LYS A 51 -14.49 25.15 -4.50
CA LYS A 51 -13.30 26.02 -4.46
C LYS A 51 -13.21 26.79 -3.14
N ALA A 52 -14.33 27.32 -2.64
CA ALA A 52 -14.41 28.07 -1.39
C ALA A 52 -13.91 27.26 -0.18
N ILE A 53 -14.24 25.97 -0.10
CA ILE A 53 -13.84 25.07 0.98
C ILE A 53 -12.38 24.58 0.80
N HIS A 54 -11.87 24.54 -0.43
CA HIS A 54 -10.55 23.97 -0.74
C HIS A 54 -9.43 24.98 -1.00
N HIS A 55 -9.65 26.29 -0.85
CA HIS A 55 -8.60 27.30 -1.07
C HIS A 55 -7.34 27.13 -0.20
N ALA A 56 -7.47 26.68 1.05
CA ALA A 56 -6.32 26.40 1.91
C ALA A 56 -5.52 25.17 1.42
N LYS A 57 -6.21 24.22 0.78
CA LYS A 57 -5.69 22.95 0.32
C LYS A 57 -5.02 23.04 -1.05
N GLU A 58 -5.55 23.87 -1.96
CA GLU A 58 -4.87 24.22 -3.21
C GLU A 58 -3.49 24.82 -2.95
N ARG A 59 -3.35 25.62 -1.87
CA ARG A 59 -2.05 26.15 -1.42
C ARG A 59 -1.19 25.08 -0.74
N ALA A 60 -1.79 24.09 -0.09
CA ALA A 60 -1.08 22.95 0.51
C ALA A 60 -0.50 22.01 -0.57
N GLU A 61 -1.18 21.78 -1.70
CA GLU A 61 -0.68 20.92 -2.80
C GLU A 61 0.67 21.38 -3.38
N ILE A 62 0.97 22.68 -3.27
CA ILE A 62 2.20 23.31 -3.78
C ILE A 62 3.24 23.61 -2.69
N SER A 63 3.00 23.18 -1.45
CA SER A 63 3.88 23.46 -0.31
C SER A 63 4.09 22.27 0.65
N VAL A 64 3.25 21.24 0.54
CA VAL A 64 3.31 20.01 1.33
C VAL A 64 3.82 18.87 0.45
N PRO A 65 4.86 18.12 0.87
CA PRO A 65 5.38 17.00 0.08
C PRO A 65 4.33 15.92 -0.23
N CYS A 66 4.38 15.32 -1.42
CA CYS A 66 3.42 14.31 -1.89
C CYS A 66 4.06 12.95 -2.18
N VAL A 67 4.91 12.46 -1.28
CA VAL A 67 5.65 11.18 -1.41
C VAL A 67 5.71 10.42 -0.08
N GLY A 68 4.73 10.64 0.79
CA GLY A 68 4.69 10.08 2.13
C GLY A 68 4.50 8.57 2.16
N GLY A 69 3.95 7.97 1.10
CA GLY A 69 3.83 6.52 0.95
C GLY A 69 5.17 5.79 1.02
N ILE A 70 6.29 6.47 0.68
CA ILE A 70 7.66 5.95 0.89
C ILE A 70 7.88 5.52 2.34
N ILE A 71 7.38 6.26 3.33
CA ILE A 71 7.54 5.91 4.74
C ILE A 71 6.81 4.60 5.04
N ILE A 72 5.63 4.38 4.45
CA ILE A 72 4.81 3.18 4.66
C ILE A 72 5.52 1.95 4.07
N TRP A 73 5.73 1.92 2.75
CA TRP A 73 6.25 0.71 2.10
C TRP A 73 7.71 0.42 2.48
N SER A 74 8.53 1.44 2.75
CA SER A 74 9.90 1.22 3.26
C SER A 74 9.89 0.61 4.66
N SER A 75 9.00 1.06 5.55
CA SER A 75 8.86 0.48 6.89
C SER A 75 8.40 -0.98 6.81
N VAL A 76 7.45 -1.29 5.93
CA VAL A 76 6.99 -2.68 5.69
C VAL A 76 8.14 -3.55 5.21
N LEU A 77 8.96 -3.09 4.26
CA LEU A 77 10.10 -3.84 3.75
C LEU A 77 11.18 -4.04 4.82
N ILE A 78 11.54 -2.99 5.55
CA ILE A 78 12.57 -3.05 6.59
C ILE A 78 12.14 -4.02 7.69
N ILE A 79 10.89 -3.96 8.16
CA ILE A 79 10.39 -4.90 9.18
C ILE A 79 10.35 -6.33 8.65
N THR A 80 9.84 -6.53 7.43
CA THR A 80 9.80 -7.88 6.83
C THR A 80 11.20 -8.46 6.71
N PHE A 81 12.15 -7.68 6.22
CA PHE A 81 13.55 -8.09 6.08
C PHE A 81 14.24 -8.30 7.43
N LEU A 82 13.98 -7.45 8.43
CA LEU A 82 14.54 -7.56 9.77
C LEU A 82 14.13 -8.87 10.45
N PHE A 83 12.84 -9.21 10.43
CA PHE A 83 12.36 -10.46 11.02
C PHE A 83 12.87 -11.69 10.26
N PHE A 84 12.98 -11.61 8.93
CA PHE A 84 13.62 -12.64 8.13
C PHE A 84 15.11 -12.82 8.51
N LEU A 85 15.86 -11.73 8.61
CA LEU A 85 17.29 -11.75 8.95
C LEU A 85 17.53 -12.29 10.37
N ILE A 86 16.75 -11.85 11.35
CA ILE A 86 16.82 -12.35 12.73
C ILE A 86 16.59 -13.86 12.77
N SER A 87 15.65 -14.37 11.97
CA SER A 87 15.37 -15.82 11.91
C SER A 87 16.52 -16.65 11.35
N ILE A 88 17.38 -16.05 10.52
CA ILE A 88 18.58 -16.70 9.96
C ILE A 88 19.76 -16.61 10.93
N ILE A 89 19.98 -15.45 11.55
CA ILE A 89 21.12 -15.21 12.46
C ILE A 89 20.91 -15.95 13.79
N PHE A 90 19.69 -15.97 14.30
CA PHE A 90 19.33 -16.63 15.57
C PHE A 90 18.25 -17.69 15.32
N PRO A 91 18.61 -18.88 14.81
CA PRO A 91 17.67 -19.95 14.46
C PRO A 91 17.14 -20.68 15.70
N ASN A 92 16.44 -19.94 16.57
CA ASN A 92 15.69 -20.48 17.70
C ASN A 92 14.22 -20.64 17.28
N ASP A 93 13.51 -21.61 17.86
CA ASP A 93 12.10 -21.89 17.62
C ASP A 93 11.21 -20.65 17.70
N PHE A 94 11.53 -19.74 18.61
CA PHE A 94 10.83 -18.46 18.74
C PHE A 94 11.00 -17.58 17.49
N PHE A 95 12.23 -17.31 17.06
CA PHE A 95 12.51 -16.40 15.93
C PHE A 95 12.08 -16.98 14.59
N LEU A 96 12.20 -18.30 14.41
CA LEU A 96 11.65 -19.00 13.25
C LEU A 96 10.12 -18.84 13.17
N LYS A 97 9.43 -18.96 14.31
CA LYS A 97 7.97 -18.72 14.38
C LYS A 97 7.60 -17.26 14.15
N MET A 98 8.44 -16.31 14.56
CA MET A 98 8.21 -14.87 14.35
C MET A 98 8.39 -14.44 12.90
N ASN A 99 9.19 -15.15 12.09
CA ASN A 99 9.32 -14.85 10.67
C ASN A 99 7.98 -15.05 9.94
N PHE A 100 7.45 -13.99 9.35
CA PHE A 100 6.22 -13.99 8.55
C PHE A 100 6.49 -13.86 7.04
N PHE A 101 7.76 -13.85 6.62
CA PHE A 101 8.10 -13.90 5.20
C PHE A 101 8.05 -15.35 4.69
N SER A 102 6.99 -15.69 3.96
CA SER A 102 6.72 -17.04 3.48
C SER A 102 6.27 -17.06 2.03
N ARG A 103 6.67 -18.12 1.30
CA ARG A 103 6.35 -18.31 -0.12
C ARG A 103 4.85 -18.52 -0.36
N ALA A 104 4.17 -19.13 0.60
CA ALA A 104 2.77 -19.48 0.48
C ALA A 104 1.83 -18.28 0.69
N GLN A 105 2.22 -17.30 1.53
CA GLN A 105 1.31 -16.24 1.96
C GLN A 105 1.80 -14.83 1.63
N THR A 106 3.05 -14.49 1.91
CA THR A 106 3.50 -13.08 1.91
C THR A 106 4.43 -12.70 0.76
N LEU A 107 5.09 -13.65 0.10
CA LEU A 107 5.99 -13.39 -1.02
C LEU A 107 5.30 -12.63 -2.17
N LEU A 108 4.13 -13.12 -2.59
CA LEU A 108 3.37 -12.53 -3.68
C LEU A 108 2.86 -11.12 -3.34
N PRO A 109 2.14 -10.88 -2.23
CA PRO A 109 1.66 -9.54 -1.91
C PRO A 109 2.81 -8.56 -1.60
N LEU A 110 3.92 -9.01 -1.01
CA LEU A 110 5.11 -8.16 -0.84
C LEU A 110 5.69 -7.75 -2.20
N GLY A 111 5.82 -8.69 -3.13
CA GLY A 111 6.31 -8.40 -4.48
C GLY A 111 5.43 -7.41 -5.23
N ILE A 112 4.10 -7.58 -5.15
CA ILE A 112 3.13 -6.67 -5.77
C ILE A 112 3.17 -5.29 -5.09
N LEU A 113 3.29 -5.23 -3.76
CA LEU A 113 3.43 -3.97 -3.01
C LEU A 113 4.65 -3.18 -3.49
N VAL A 114 5.81 -3.83 -3.62
CA VAL A 114 7.05 -3.18 -4.10
C VAL A 114 6.91 -2.72 -5.55
N LEU A 115 6.36 -3.56 -6.43
CA LEU A 115 6.17 -3.16 -7.83
C LEU A 115 5.20 -1.98 -7.95
N GLY A 116 4.08 -2.01 -7.24
CA GLY A 116 3.10 -0.94 -7.20
C GLY A 116 3.70 0.36 -6.67
N SER A 117 4.42 0.29 -5.55
CA SER A 117 5.04 1.47 -4.93
C SER A 117 6.14 2.08 -5.80
N LEU A 118 6.90 1.28 -6.55
CA LEU A 118 7.88 1.78 -7.51
C LEU A 118 7.23 2.46 -8.71
N VAL A 119 6.11 1.91 -9.21
CA VAL A 119 5.34 2.57 -10.30
C VAL A 119 4.77 3.90 -9.80
N GLY A 120 4.16 3.92 -8.62
CA GLY A 120 3.68 5.14 -7.98
C GLY A 120 4.80 6.14 -7.72
N LEU A 121 5.99 5.69 -7.35
CA LEU A 121 7.16 6.56 -7.16
C LEU A 121 7.58 7.26 -8.45
N ILE A 122 7.52 6.54 -9.57
CA ILE A 122 7.79 7.11 -10.89
C ILE A 122 6.75 8.21 -11.20
N ASP A 123 5.47 7.98 -10.89
CA ASP A 123 4.43 9.01 -11.07
C ASP A 123 4.70 10.26 -10.23
N ASP A 124 4.97 10.08 -8.93
CA ASP A 124 5.21 11.18 -8.01
C ASP A 124 6.45 11.98 -8.42
N ILE A 125 7.54 11.31 -8.82
CA ILE A 125 8.75 11.96 -9.32
C ILE A 125 8.46 12.76 -10.61
N LEU A 126 7.71 12.19 -11.55
CA LEU A 126 7.33 12.89 -12.78
C LEU A 126 6.47 14.12 -12.49
N GLU A 127 5.58 14.04 -11.48
CA GLU A 127 4.77 15.17 -11.04
C GLU A 127 5.63 16.27 -10.37
N ILE A 128 6.54 15.89 -9.46
CA ILE A 128 7.48 16.81 -8.78
C ILE A 128 8.39 17.53 -9.79
N ILE A 129 8.91 16.82 -10.79
CA ILE A 129 9.79 17.42 -11.81
C ILE A 129 8.99 18.34 -12.77
N GLY A 130 7.65 18.27 -12.78
CA GLY A 130 6.79 19.08 -13.64
C GLY A 130 6.53 18.46 -15.01
N LYS A 131 6.79 17.16 -15.16
CA LYS A 131 6.49 16.36 -16.35
C LYS A 131 5.13 15.67 -16.25
N SER A 132 4.21 16.19 -15.43
CA SER A 132 2.87 15.64 -15.21
C SER A 132 2.02 15.53 -16.47
N ARG A 133 2.35 16.22 -17.56
CA ARG A 133 1.72 16.02 -18.88
C ARG A 133 1.89 14.58 -19.38
N ILE A 134 3.00 13.93 -19.05
CA ILE A 134 3.27 12.53 -19.41
C ILE A 134 2.36 11.60 -18.62
N THR A 135 2.16 11.85 -17.32
CA THR A 135 1.35 10.96 -16.48
C THR A 135 -0.15 11.17 -16.66
N ARG A 136 -0.60 12.43 -16.83
CA ARG A 136 -2.05 12.79 -16.83
C ARG A 136 -2.68 12.91 -18.21
N ASN A 137 -1.95 13.38 -19.22
CA ASN A 137 -2.52 13.67 -20.55
C ASN A 137 -2.07 12.69 -21.63
N SER A 138 -1.25 11.70 -21.26
CA SER A 138 -0.68 10.78 -22.23
C SER A 138 -1.39 9.45 -22.23
N ALA A 139 -2.19 9.21 -23.27
CA ALA A 139 -2.88 7.93 -23.46
C ALA A 139 -1.92 6.73 -23.47
N TRP A 140 -0.68 6.91 -23.96
CA TRP A 140 0.32 5.83 -23.93
C TRP A 140 0.69 5.43 -22.51
N TYR A 141 0.82 6.40 -21.59
CA TYR A 141 1.28 6.15 -20.23
C TYR A 141 0.18 5.48 -19.41
N THR A 142 -1.06 5.96 -19.55
CA THR A 142 -2.22 5.30 -18.95
C THR A 142 -2.36 3.84 -19.43
N ARG A 143 -2.18 3.59 -20.74
CA ARG A 143 -2.16 2.22 -21.28
C ARG A 143 -1.03 1.38 -20.70
N ALA A 144 0.17 1.95 -20.55
CA ALA A 144 1.30 1.26 -19.94
C ALA A 144 1.01 0.86 -18.48
N LYS A 145 0.42 1.75 -17.68
CA LYS A 145 -0.02 1.42 -16.30
C LYS A 145 -1.03 0.29 -16.28
N ILE A 146 -2.05 0.35 -17.12
CA ILE A 146 -3.06 -0.71 -17.26
C ILE A 146 -2.40 -2.04 -17.61
N ILE A 147 -1.46 -2.05 -18.55
CA ILE A 147 -0.69 -3.26 -18.91
C ILE A 147 0.08 -3.79 -17.70
N VAL A 148 0.75 -2.94 -16.92
CA VAL A 148 1.47 -3.35 -15.71
C VAL A 148 0.50 -4.00 -14.70
N ILE A 149 -0.67 -3.42 -14.48
CA ILE A 149 -1.69 -3.98 -13.57
C ILE A 149 -2.22 -5.32 -14.08
N ILE A 150 -2.48 -5.44 -15.39
CA ILE A 150 -2.89 -6.70 -16.02
C ILE A 150 -1.80 -7.76 -15.82
N LEU A 151 -0.53 -7.42 -16.00
CA LEU A 151 0.58 -8.33 -15.77
C LEU A 151 0.70 -8.73 -14.30
N CYS A 152 0.52 -7.79 -13.36
CA CYS A 152 0.47 -8.10 -11.93
C CYS A 152 -0.68 -9.07 -11.60
N GLY A 153 -1.88 -8.81 -12.12
CA GLY A 153 -3.04 -9.68 -11.95
C GLY A 153 -2.82 -11.06 -12.58
N LEU A 154 -2.19 -11.13 -13.76
CA LEU A 154 -1.85 -12.37 -14.45
C LEU A 154 -0.84 -13.19 -13.63
N VAL A 155 0.23 -12.57 -13.13
CA VAL A 155 1.23 -13.22 -12.28
C VAL A 155 0.59 -13.71 -10.98
N ALA A 156 -0.23 -12.88 -10.32
CA ALA A 156 -0.93 -13.24 -9.11
C ALA A 156 -1.88 -14.41 -9.33
N GLY A 157 -2.78 -14.31 -10.31
CA GLY A 157 -3.73 -15.36 -10.65
C GLY A 157 -3.05 -16.67 -11.04
N SER A 158 -1.98 -16.60 -11.84
CA SER A 158 -1.18 -17.78 -12.22
C SER A 158 -0.52 -18.44 -11.02
N TRP A 159 0.00 -17.64 -10.07
CA TRP A 159 0.59 -18.17 -8.83
C TRP A 159 -0.47 -18.88 -7.98
N PHE A 160 -1.63 -18.25 -7.78
CA PHE A 160 -2.73 -18.85 -7.03
C PHE A 160 -3.23 -20.16 -7.66
N PHE A 161 -3.34 -20.21 -8.98
CA PHE A 161 -3.76 -21.41 -9.69
C PHE A 161 -2.70 -22.51 -9.66
N TYR A 162 -1.49 -22.24 -10.15
CA TYR A 162 -0.45 -23.28 -10.34
C TYR A 162 0.35 -23.63 -9.09
N LYS A 163 0.54 -22.70 -8.14
CA LYS A 163 1.37 -22.93 -6.94
C LYS A 163 0.54 -23.16 -5.69
N LEU A 164 -0.60 -22.49 -5.56
CA LEU A 164 -1.47 -22.64 -4.39
C LEU A 164 -2.65 -23.60 -4.64
N GLY A 165 -2.87 -24.03 -5.88
CA GLY A 165 -3.93 -24.99 -6.23
C GLY A 165 -5.34 -24.44 -6.03
N MET A 166 -5.49 -23.10 -6.01
CA MET A 166 -6.79 -22.47 -5.84
C MET A 166 -7.58 -22.60 -7.15
N THR A 167 -8.73 -23.26 -7.10
CA THR A 167 -9.63 -23.51 -8.24
C THR A 167 -11.08 -23.10 -7.97
N SER A 168 -11.41 -22.71 -6.74
CA SER A 168 -12.74 -22.26 -6.34
C SER A 168 -12.67 -20.98 -5.50
N ILE A 169 -13.78 -20.25 -5.46
CA ILE A 169 -14.02 -19.13 -4.54
C ILE A 169 -15.20 -19.45 -3.64
N HIS A 170 -15.17 -18.98 -2.40
CA HIS A 170 -16.29 -19.13 -1.48
C HIS A 170 -17.22 -17.92 -1.60
N ILE A 171 -18.44 -18.14 -2.05
CA ILE A 171 -19.51 -17.15 -2.05
C ILE A 171 -20.19 -17.20 -0.68
N PRO A 172 -20.28 -16.07 0.05
CA PRO A 172 -21.03 -16.02 1.29
C PRO A 172 -22.44 -16.59 1.09
N PHE A 173 -22.87 -17.48 1.99
CA PHE A 173 -24.19 -18.14 2.00
C PHE A 173 -24.45 -19.17 0.89
N ASP A 174 -23.72 -19.17 -0.23
CA ASP A 174 -23.97 -20.02 -1.39
C ASP A 174 -22.90 -21.12 -1.61
N GLY A 175 -21.85 -21.13 -0.77
CA GLY A 175 -20.82 -22.16 -0.77
C GLY A 175 -19.71 -21.93 -1.79
N PHE A 176 -19.12 -23.00 -2.34
CA PHE A 176 -17.96 -22.90 -3.23
C PHE A 176 -18.37 -22.87 -4.71
N LEU A 177 -18.01 -21.78 -5.39
CA LEU A 177 -18.08 -21.68 -6.84
C LEU A 177 -16.77 -22.18 -7.44
N TYR A 178 -16.83 -23.27 -8.21
CA TYR A 178 -15.67 -23.81 -8.90
C TYR A 178 -15.43 -23.09 -10.23
N LEU A 179 -14.30 -22.39 -10.33
CA LEU A 179 -13.93 -21.57 -11.49
C LEU A 179 -12.84 -22.24 -12.35
N GLY A 180 -12.07 -23.15 -11.76
CA GLY A 180 -10.91 -23.75 -12.42
C GLY A 180 -9.93 -22.66 -12.88
N ILE A 181 -9.54 -22.70 -14.16
CA ILE A 181 -8.59 -21.74 -14.75
C ILE A 181 -9.13 -20.30 -14.79
N LEU A 182 -10.45 -20.10 -14.68
CA LEU A 182 -11.07 -18.77 -14.67
C LEU A 182 -10.70 -17.93 -13.44
N ILE A 183 -10.02 -18.50 -12.44
CA ILE A 183 -9.41 -17.73 -11.36
C ILE A 183 -8.36 -16.75 -11.89
N ILE A 184 -7.62 -17.10 -12.94
CA ILE A 184 -6.59 -16.20 -13.49
C ILE A 184 -7.20 -14.89 -14.02
N PRO A 185 -8.19 -14.91 -14.94
CA PRO A 185 -8.85 -13.69 -15.38
C PRO A 185 -9.63 -12.98 -14.26
N LEU A 186 -10.16 -13.70 -13.26
CA LEU A 186 -10.78 -13.08 -12.09
C LEU A 186 -9.78 -12.18 -11.34
N PHE A 187 -8.56 -12.65 -11.09
CA PHE A 187 -7.50 -11.84 -10.44
C PHE A 187 -7.14 -10.59 -11.26
N ILE A 188 -7.11 -10.69 -12.60
CA ILE A 188 -6.88 -9.55 -13.48
C ILE A 188 -8.01 -8.51 -13.33
N ILE A 189 -9.27 -8.95 -13.34
CA ILE A 189 -10.43 -8.08 -13.19
C ILE A 189 -10.41 -7.40 -11.81
N VAL A 190 -10.15 -8.15 -10.74
CA VAL A 190 -10.06 -7.60 -9.38
C VAL A 190 -8.93 -6.58 -9.27
N ALA A 191 -7.75 -6.86 -9.83
CA ALA A 191 -6.64 -5.91 -9.83
C ALA A 191 -6.98 -4.62 -10.59
N LEU A 192 -7.65 -4.72 -11.73
CA LEU A 192 -8.12 -3.54 -12.49
C LEU A 192 -9.22 -2.76 -11.77
N ALA A 193 -10.17 -3.45 -11.14
CA ALA A 193 -11.29 -2.83 -10.43
C ALA A 193 -10.85 -2.11 -9.15
N THR A 194 -9.82 -2.64 -8.48
CA THR A 194 -9.27 -2.06 -7.25
C THR A 194 -8.17 -1.02 -7.50
N PHE A 195 -7.70 -0.89 -8.74
CA PHE A 195 -6.77 0.16 -9.14
C PHE A 195 -7.46 1.53 -9.12
N SER A 196 -7.51 2.16 -7.95
CA SER A 196 -8.16 3.46 -7.75
C SER A 196 -7.63 4.24 -6.53
N SER A 197 -6.42 3.95 -6.05
CA SER A 197 -5.90 4.55 -4.79
C SER A 197 -5.77 6.08 -4.85
N GLY A 198 -5.38 6.65 -6.00
CA GLY A 198 -5.25 8.11 -6.17
C GLY A 198 -6.56 8.90 -6.15
N VAL A 199 -7.72 8.23 -6.10
CA VAL A 199 -9.05 8.89 -6.04
C VAL A 199 -9.40 9.29 -4.61
N ILE A 200 -8.98 8.50 -3.61
CA ILE A 200 -9.29 8.73 -2.19
C ILE A 200 -8.19 9.51 -1.45
N ASP A 201 -6.98 9.65 -2.03
CA ASP A 201 -5.91 10.53 -1.53
C ASP A 201 -6.17 12.00 -1.88
N GLY A 202 -7.43 12.38 -1.74
CA GLY A 202 -7.91 13.72 -1.99
C GLY A 202 -7.82 14.58 -0.74
N LEU A 203 -8.02 14.06 0.48
CA LEU A 203 -8.13 14.83 1.72
C LEU A 203 -7.13 14.35 2.77
N ASP A 204 -6.57 15.30 3.55
CA ASP A 204 -5.72 15.04 4.71
C ASP A 204 -6.35 13.96 5.62
N GLY A 205 -5.63 12.87 5.84
CA GLY A 205 -6.03 11.75 6.69
C GLY A 205 -7.02 10.76 6.07
N LEU A 206 -7.61 11.05 4.90
CA LEU A 206 -8.64 10.19 4.30
C LEU A 206 -8.06 8.86 3.81
N SER A 207 -7.04 8.89 2.94
CA SER A 207 -6.43 7.67 2.41
C SER A 207 -5.82 6.82 3.52
N GLY A 208 -5.03 7.44 4.42
CA GLY A 208 -4.42 6.75 5.55
C GLY A 208 -5.45 6.11 6.49
N GLY A 209 -6.55 6.80 6.82
CA GLY A 209 -7.61 6.26 7.68
C GLY A 209 -8.35 5.08 7.04
N VAL A 210 -8.68 5.17 5.75
CA VAL A 210 -9.35 4.10 5.00
C VAL A 210 -8.43 2.88 4.88
N LEU A 211 -7.18 3.06 4.45
CA LEU A 211 -6.24 1.96 4.27
C LEU A 211 -5.86 1.29 5.59
N ALA A 212 -5.63 2.06 6.67
CA ALA A 212 -5.36 1.48 7.98
C ALA A 212 -6.51 0.57 8.44
N SER A 213 -7.75 0.99 8.23
CA SER A 213 -8.96 0.22 8.58
C SER A 213 -9.09 -1.04 7.72
N ILE A 214 -8.86 -0.96 6.41
CA ILE A 214 -8.89 -2.10 5.47
C ILE A 214 -7.84 -3.14 5.86
N PHE A 215 -6.59 -2.74 6.05
CA PHE A 215 -5.52 -3.68 6.39
C PHE A 215 -5.67 -4.25 7.80
N ALA A 216 -6.25 -3.50 8.75
CA ALA A 216 -6.59 -4.02 10.07
C ALA A 216 -7.64 -5.13 9.96
N ALA A 217 -8.69 -4.92 9.16
CA ALA A 217 -9.70 -5.93 8.88
C ALA A 217 -9.11 -7.16 8.18
N TYR A 218 -8.23 -6.97 7.19
CA TYR A 218 -7.54 -8.09 6.53
C TYR A 218 -6.63 -8.87 7.49
N SER A 219 -5.98 -8.21 8.45
CA SER A 219 -5.22 -8.91 9.50
C SER A 219 -6.11 -9.83 10.32
N VAL A 220 -7.28 -9.35 10.75
CA VAL A 220 -8.26 -10.14 11.51
C VAL A 220 -8.83 -11.30 10.68
N ILE A 221 -9.21 -11.05 9.43
CA ILE A 221 -9.74 -12.07 8.52
C ILE A 221 -8.69 -13.16 8.25
N ALA A 222 -7.45 -12.77 7.97
CA ALA A 222 -6.35 -13.72 7.76
C ALA A 222 -6.09 -14.57 9.00
N TYR A 223 -6.12 -13.96 10.20
CA TYR A 223 -6.00 -14.70 11.45
C TYR A 223 -7.14 -15.71 11.64
N ALA A 224 -8.38 -15.32 11.39
CA ALA A 224 -9.55 -16.21 11.47
C ALA A 224 -9.46 -17.39 10.49
N ASN A 225 -8.78 -17.22 9.36
CA ASN A 225 -8.54 -18.26 8.36
C ASN A 225 -7.22 -19.03 8.55
N ASN A 226 -6.55 -18.90 9.71
CA ASN A 226 -5.25 -19.52 10.01
C ASN A 226 -4.09 -19.11 9.07
N GLN A 227 -4.23 -17.99 8.36
CA GLN A 227 -3.19 -17.40 7.51
C GLN A 227 -2.34 -16.42 8.33
N ILE A 228 -1.59 -16.95 9.30
CA ILE A 228 -0.92 -16.13 10.33
C ILE A 228 0.17 -15.22 9.74
N ASP A 229 0.89 -15.68 8.71
CA ASP A 229 1.92 -14.87 8.07
C ASP A 229 1.31 -13.68 7.34
N LEU A 230 0.20 -13.92 6.63
CA LEU A 230 -0.56 -12.86 5.97
C LEU A 230 -1.16 -11.89 6.99
N ALA A 231 -1.68 -12.40 8.11
CA ALA A 231 -2.20 -11.58 9.19
C ALA A 231 -1.13 -10.65 9.77
N ALA A 232 0.09 -11.16 9.99
CA ALA A 232 1.23 -10.35 10.43
C ALA A 232 1.63 -9.32 9.38
N PHE A 233 1.68 -9.70 8.09
CA PHE A 233 1.98 -8.77 7.00
C PHE A 233 0.96 -7.62 6.90
N SER A 234 -0.33 -7.93 6.95
CA SER A 234 -1.39 -6.91 6.99
C SER A 234 -1.29 -6.03 8.24
N GLY A 235 -0.97 -6.61 9.40
CA GLY A 235 -0.74 -5.87 10.63
C GLY A 235 0.44 -4.89 10.53
N VAL A 236 1.56 -5.31 9.92
CA VAL A 236 2.72 -4.45 9.63
C VAL A 236 2.33 -3.26 8.74
N ILE A 237 1.52 -3.49 7.71
CA ILE A 237 0.99 -2.40 6.86
C ILE A 237 0.09 -1.47 7.67
N THR A 238 -0.79 -1.99 8.53
CA THR A 238 -1.61 -1.18 9.44
C THR A 238 -0.74 -0.32 10.35
N GLY A 239 0.28 -0.90 11.00
CA GLY A 239 1.18 -0.18 11.90
C GLY A 239 1.92 0.96 11.19
N ALA A 240 2.50 0.70 10.01
CA ALA A 240 3.17 1.71 9.21
C ALA A 240 2.20 2.82 8.73
N THR A 241 1.00 2.44 8.30
CA THR A 241 -0.04 3.40 7.85
C THR A 241 -0.56 4.26 9.01
N LEU A 242 -0.72 3.70 10.22
CA LEU A 242 -1.13 4.48 11.40
C LEU A 242 -0.07 5.51 11.81
N ALA A 243 1.21 5.16 11.69
CA ALA A 243 2.30 6.11 11.92
C ALA A 243 2.31 7.23 10.87
N PHE A 244 2.11 6.90 9.59
CA PHE A 244 1.90 7.89 8.54
C PHE A 244 0.71 8.81 8.87
N LEU A 245 -0.43 8.22 9.26
CA LEU A 245 -1.66 8.95 9.54
C LEU A 245 -1.47 9.98 10.66
N TRP A 246 -0.70 9.67 11.69
CA TRP A 246 -0.36 10.60 12.78
C TRP A 246 0.20 11.95 12.28
N PHE A 247 0.96 11.94 11.16
CA PHE A 247 1.54 13.16 10.58
C PHE A 247 0.74 13.72 9.38
N ASN A 248 -0.28 12.99 8.92
CA ASN A 248 -1.12 13.35 7.79
C ASN A 248 -2.51 13.90 8.21
N ILE A 249 -2.92 13.72 9.47
CA ILE A 249 -4.12 14.39 10.04
C ILE A 249 -3.97 15.92 9.94
N PRO A 250 -5.04 16.66 9.57
CA PRO A 250 -4.97 18.10 9.35
C PRO A 250 -4.36 18.88 10.54
N PRO A 251 -3.43 19.82 10.29
CA PRO A 251 -2.80 20.13 9.00
C PRO A 251 -1.71 19.11 8.61
N ALA A 252 -1.81 18.50 7.41
CA ALA A 252 -0.87 17.49 6.96
C ALA A 252 0.57 18.00 6.78
N ARG A 253 1.56 17.21 7.25
CA ARG A 253 3.00 17.48 7.03
C ARG A 253 3.52 16.92 5.71
N PHE A 254 2.87 15.87 5.19
CA PHE A 254 3.10 15.28 3.88
C PHE A 254 1.85 14.49 3.49
N MET A 255 1.60 14.38 2.19
CA MET A 255 0.54 13.58 1.58
C MET A 255 1.08 12.22 1.16
N MET A 256 0.18 11.25 0.97
CA MET A 256 0.57 9.88 0.64
C MET A 256 1.23 9.82 -0.74
N GLY A 257 0.61 10.43 -1.75
CA GLY A 257 1.09 10.36 -3.13
C GLY A 257 0.57 9.10 -3.84
N GLU A 258 1.15 8.79 -5.00
CA GLU A 258 0.81 7.58 -5.76
C GLU A 258 1.59 6.34 -5.28
N THR A 259 2.72 6.52 -4.57
CA THR A 259 3.56 5.44 -3.98
C THR A 259 2.87 4.61 -2.91
#